data_AF-A0AAW0YYY9-F1
#
_entry.id   AF-A0AAW0YYY9-F1
#
_cell.length_a   1.000
_cell.length_b   1.000
_cell.length_c   1.000
_cell.angle_alpha   90.00
_cell.angle_beta   90.00
_cell.angle_gamma   90.00
#
_symmetry.space_group_name_H-M   'P 1'
#
loop_
_entity.id
_entity.type
_entity.pdbx_description
1 polymer ?
#
loop_
_entity_poly.entity_id
_entity_poly.type
_entity_poly.pdbx_seq_one_letter_code
_entity_poly.pdbx_strand_id
1 'polypeptide(L)'
;MSHLAAPELDPDELEEEAFDSSSQASSTQTSTLTWINWYTSLPGHDYFCEVHEEFIEDDFNLTGLQAMVPFWKEALEMVLDVEPEEDSSKIPDVSIVESSAELLYGLVHQRFILTKTGLSCMVEKYEAGHFGACPRVFCHATPVLPCGRADMPGIDTVKLYCPNCGDIYTPPSSKYSGVDGAFFGTTFAPLFFQTYPELHAAPFFATNPPSTAPAHSSSMPVGGPTFTNPDPHGGQKPALGRVYVPRIYGFKVSERARSGPRMKWMRERPERWDELDNVDWKGRWKDGSTTGDKGMEDEDEDMQQGEVKRGALFDDEDEAEEDEEEEEEEEDAPTQAAATTTMAGSANESRGGGAVHAVKTSVGAGLSGPPGPTGRR
;
A
#
# COMPACT_ATOMS: atom_id res chain seq x y z
N MET A 1 23.57 -27.67 82.10
CA MET A 1 24.12 -26.49 81.38
C MET A 1 24.29 -26.92 79.92
N SER A 2 23.50 -26.47 78.96
CA SER A 2 22.33 -25.59 79.01
C SER A 2 21.42 -25.96 77.82
N HIS A 3 20.13 -26.21 78.05
CA HIS A 3 19.19 -26.36 76.92
C HIS A 3 18.94 -24.97 76.34
N LEU A 4 19.16 -24.82 75.03
CA LEU A 4 18.65 -23.68 74.27
C LEU A 4 17.27 -24.06 73.74
N ALA A 5 16.27 -23.24 74.04
CA ALA A 5 14.92 -23.40 73.51
C ALA A 5 14.88 -22.95 72.04
N ALA A 6 14.12 -23.67 71.22
CA ALA A 6 13.66 -23.12 69.95
C ALA A 6 12.58 -22.06 70.24
N PRO A 7 12.44 -21.01 69.40
CA PRO A 7 11.31 -20.09 69.53
C PRO A 7 10.03 -20.84 69.14
N GLU A 8 9.02 -20.80 70.01
CA GLU A 8 7.65 -21.13 69.62
C GLU A 8 7.13 -19.96 68.79
N LEU A 9 6.82 -20.20 67.52
CA LEU A 9 6.16 -19.23 66.64
C LEU A 9 4.67 -19.20 66.97
N ASP A 10 4.08 -18.01 66.95
CA ASP A 10 2.68 -17.79 67.30
C ASP A 10 1.77 -18.38 66.20
N PRO A 11 0.78 -19.24 66.51
CA PRO A 11 -0.08 -19.85 65.50
C PRO A 11 -0.84 -18.82 64.63
N ASP A 12 -1.15 -17.64 65.19
CA ASP A 12 -1.90 -16.60 64.50
C ASP A 12 -1.07 -15.91 63.39
N GLU A 13 0.27 -15.85 63.50
CA GLU A 13 1.17 -15.30 62.45
C GLU A 13 1.23 -16.21 61.20
N LEU A 14 0.93 -17.50 61.34
CA LEU A 14 0.97 -18.47 60.23
C LEU A 14 -0.34 -18.53 59.43
N GLU A 15 -1.46 -18.02 59.96
CA GLU A 15 -2.73 -17.95 59.22
C GLU A 15 -2.81 -16.73 58.28
N GLU A 16 -2.14 -15.61 58.58
CA GLU A 16 -2.10 -14.43 57.69
C GLU A 16 -1.24 -14.68 56.42
N GLU A 17 -0.03 -15.25 56.54
CA GLU A 17 0.80 -15.55 55.35
C GLU A 17 0.22 -16.65 54.44
N ALA A 18 -0.63 -17.53 54.98
CA ALA A 18 -1.33 -18.55 54.21
C ALA A 18 -2.47 -17.99 53.34
N PHE A 19 -3.04 -16.83 53.71
CA PHE A 19 -4.11 -16.19 52.96
C PHE A 19 -3.58 -15.46 51.71
N ASP A 20 -2.50 -14.68 51.85
CA ASP A 20 -1.96 -13.86 50.75
C ASP A 20 -1.38 -14.71 49.60
N SER A 21 -0.65 -15.79 49.93
CA SER A 21 -0.07 -16.71 48.93
C SER A 21 -1.10 -17.47 48.08
N SER A 22 -2.39 -17.41 48.42
CA SER A 22 -3.46 -18.06 47.64
C SER A 22 -3.98 -17.20 46.47
N SER A 23 -3.65 -15.91 46.46
CA SER A 23 -4.03 -14.97 45.38
C SER A 23 -3.14 -15.06 44.13
N GLN A 24 -1.96 -15.71 44.24
CA GLN A 24 -0.89 -15.60 43.23
C GLN A 24 -0.33 -16.97 42.75
N ALA A 25 -1.16 -18.02 42.66
CA ALA A 25 -0.74 -19.31 42.11
C ALA A 25 -1.86 -20.13 41.44
N SER A 26 -2.84 -19.49 40.79
CA SER A 26 -3.81 -20.19 39.93
C SER A 26 -4.23 -19.37 38.70
N SER A 27 -3.25 -18.83 37.97
CA SER A 27 -3.45 -18.51 36.56
C SER A 27 -3.58 -19.80 35.74
N THR A 28 -4.80 -20.36 35.74
CA THR A 28 -5.22 -21.22 34.64
C THR A 28 -5.03 -20.42 33.36
N GLN A 29 -4.07 -20.83 32.52
CA GLN A 29 -3.80 -20.20 31.23
C GLN A 29 -4.90 -20.52 30.21
N THR A 30 -6.12 -20.07 30.51
CA THR A 30 -6.98 -19.51 29.47
C THR A 30 -6.32 -18.21 29.06
N SER A 31 -5.48 -18.24 28.03
CA SER A 31 -4.94 -17.04 27.40
C SER A 31 -6.12 -16.20 26.91
N THR A 32 -6.48 -15.18 27.68
CA THR A 32 -7.45 -14.17 27.28
C THR A 32 -6.89 -13.52 26.03
N LEU A 33 -7.69 -13.57 24.96
CA LEU A 33 -7.25 -13.14 23.63
C LEU A 33 -7.28 -11.61 23.62
N THR A 34 -6.10 -10.99 23.72
CA THR A 34 -5.98 -9.52 23.85
C THR A 34 -6.48 -8.80 22.61
N TRP A 35 -6.88 -7.54 22.74
CA TRP A 35 -7.31 -6.69 21.62
C TRP A 35 -6.28 -6.67 20.49
N ILE A 36 -4.98 -6.61 20.82
CA ILE A 36 -3.87 -6.63 19.85
C ILE A 36 -3.82 -7.96 19.08
N ASN A 37 -3.89 -9.10 19.79
CA ASN A 37 -3.90 -10.42 19.14
C ASN A 37 -5.18 -10.61 18.30
N TRP A 38 -6.34 -10.17 18.80
CA TRP A 38 -7.59 -10.14 18.05
C TRP A 38 -7.45 -9.35 16.76
N TYR A 39 -7.04 -8.08 16.85
CA TYR A 39 -6.93 -7.17 15.72
C TYR A 39 -5.98 -7.70 14.64
N THR A 40 -4.81 -8.21 15.02
CA THR A 40 -3.84 -8.77 14.06
C THR A 40 -4.28 -10.12 13.46
N SER A 41 -5.20 -10.84 14.10
CA SER A 41 -5.80 -12.08 13.58
C SER A 41 -6.93 -11.85 12.54
N LEU A 42 -7.41 -10.60 12.40
CA LEU A 42 -8.52 -10.28 11.50
C LEU A 42 -8.18 -10.51 10.02
N PRO A 43 -9.15 -10.95 9.17
CA PRO A 43 -8.90 -11.18 7.76
C PRO A 43 -8.44 -9.92 7.01
N GLY A 44 -7.18 -9.91 6.57
CA GLY A 44 -6.54 -8.76 5.92
C GLY A 44 -5.52 -8.04 6.79
N HIS A 45 -5.47 -8.32 8.10
CA HIS A 45 -4.49 -7.76 9.02
C HIS A 45 -3.21 -8.63 9.12
N ASP A 46 -3.06 -9.60 8.21
CA ASP A 46 -1.90 -10.51 8.13
C ASP A 46 -0.54 -9.79 8.05
N TYR A 47 -0.54 -8.52 7.61
CA TYR A 47 0.65 -7.70 7.44
C TYR A 47 1.13 -7.00 8.73
N PHE A 48 0.27 -6.83 9.74
CA PHE A 48 0.67 -6.21 11.00
C PHE A 48 1.54 -7.17 11.82
N CYS A 49 2.53 -6.66 12.55
CA CYS A 49 3.08 -7.38 13.70
C CYS A 49 2.30 -7.00 14.96
N GLU A 50 2.35 -7.86 15.98
CA GLU A 50 1.87 -7.53 17.32
C GLU A 50 2.82 -6.50 17.93
N VAL A 51 2.29 -5.35 18.34
CA VAL A 51 3.04 -4.32 19.07
C VAL A 51 3.09 -4.74 20.54
N HIS A 52 4.26 -4.64 21.17
CA HIS A 52 4.39 -4.91 22.62
C HIS A 52 3.68 -3.82 23.43
N GLU A 53 2.89 -4.22 24.43
CA GLU A 53 2.16 -3.31 25.32
C GLU A 53 3.08 -2.26 25.97
N GLU A 54 4.28 -2.65 26.43
CA GLU A 54 5.32 -1.74 26.97
C GLU A 54 5.68 -0.57 26.02
N PHE A 55 5.59 -0.76 24.70
CA PHE A 55 5.84 0.32 23.73
C PHE A 55 4.68 1.31 23.67
N ILE A 56 3.45 0.86 23.94
CA ILE A 56 2.22 1.64 23.95
C ILE A 56 2.04 2.36 25.29
N GLU A 57 2.41 1.73 26.41
CA GLU A 57 2.37 2.33 27.74
C GLU A 57 3.33 3.53 27.91
N ASP A 58 4.42 3.59 27.13
CA ASP A 58 5.34 4.72 27.13
C ASP A 58 4.82 5.89 26.27
N ASP A 59 4.20 6.86 26.97
CA ASP A 59 3.74 8.16 26.44
C ASP A 59 4.72 8.84 25.47
N PHE A 60 6.03 8.67 25.65
CA PHE A 60 7.02 9.27 24.75
C PHE A 60 6.86 8.76 23.32
N ASN A 61 6.62 7.45 23.14
CA ASN A 61 6.40 6.82 21.84
C ASN A 61 5.06 7.25 21.21
N LEU A 62 4.10 7.65 22.03
CA LEU A 62 2.77 8.11 21.62
C LEU A 62 2.70 9.62 21.29
N THR A 63 3.77 10.39 21.56
CA THR A 63 3.81 11.86 21.40
C THR A 63 3.20 12.34 20.09
N GLY A 64 2.19 13.23 20.19
CA GLY A 64 1.52 13.87 19.06
C GLY A 64 0.39 13.07 18.40
N LEU A 65 0.19 11.79 18.72
CA LEU A 65 -0.92 10.99 18.19
C LEU A 65 -2.28 11.44 18.75
N GLN A 66 -2.32 11.91 20.00
CA GLN A 66 -3.52 12.43 20.67
C GLN A 66 -4.27 13.52 19.89
N ALA A 67 -3.59 14.31 19.06
CA ALA A 67 -4.21 15.36 18.25
C ALA A 67 -4.85 14.83 16.94
N MET A 68 -4.58 13.58 16.56
CA MET A 68 -5.05 12.95 15.32
C MET A 68 -6.15 11.90 15.56
N VAL A 69 -6.18 11.30 16.74
CA VAL A 69 -7.09 10.20 17.11
C VAL A 69 -8.26 10.75 17.94
N PRO A 70 -9.52 10.63 17.48
CA PRO A 70 -10.72 10.92 18.29
C PRO A 70 -10.79 10.01 19.52
N PHE A 71 -11.43 10.45 20.61
CA PHE A 71 -11.68 9.60 21.80
C PHE A 71 -10.40 8.90 22.33
N TRP A 72 -9.29 9.65 22.39
CA TRP A 72 -7.96 9.13 22.70
C TRP A 72 -7.90 8.26 23.96
N LYS A 73 -8.55 8.68 25.06
CA LYS A 73 -8.51 7.94 26.33
C LYS A 73 -9.21 6.59 26.14
N GLU A 74 -10.43 6.63 25.62
CA GLU A 74 -11.29 5.47 25.41
C GLU A 74 -10.70 4.48 24.39
N ALA A 75 -10.04 5.00 23.35
CA ALA A 75 -9.34 4.20 22.34
C ALA A 75 -8.07 3.53 22.90
N LEU A 76 -7.31 4.23 23.75
CA LEU A 76 -6.11 3.67 24.39
C LEU A 76 -6.47 2.60 25.43
N GLU A 77 -7.51 2.85 26.24
CA GLU A 77 -8.07 1.87 27.19
C GLU A 77 -8.54 0.60 26.45
N MET A 78 -9.20 0.74 25.30
CA MET A 78 -9.62 -0.39 24.48
C MET A 78 -8.45 -1.18 23.88
N VAL A 79 -7.40 -0.52 23.38
CA VAL A 79 -6.22 -1.21 22.80
C VAL A 79 -5.43 -2.00 23.85
N LEU A 80 -5.44 -1.54 25.11
CA LEU A 80 -4.72 -2.14 26.25
C LEU A 80 -5.60 -3.05 27.11
N ASP A 81 -6.82 -3.38 26.68
CA ASP A 81 -7.80 -4.19 27.44
C ASP A 81 -8.05 -3.69 28.89
N VAL A 82 -7.93 -2.37 29.11
CA VAL A 82 -8.15 -1.75 30.43
C VAL A 82 -9.66 -1.64 30.71
N GLU A 83 -10.11 -2.12 31.86
CA GLU A 83 -11.52 -2.02 32.25
C GLU A 83 -11.97 -0.55 32.37
N PRO A 84 -13.08 -0.15 31.70
CA PRO A 84 -13.57 1.22 31.76
C PRO A 84 -14.13 1.55 33.15
N GLU A 85 -13.79 2.73 33.66
CA GLU A 85 -14.28 3.22 34.96
C GLU A 85 -15.83 3.27 34.98
N GLU A 86 -16.47 2.65 36.00
CA GLU A 86 -17.94 2.47 36.07
C GLU A 86 -18.75 3.80 35.99
N ASP A 87 -18.15 4.92 36.37
CA ASP A 87 -18.75 6.26 36.30
C ASP A 87 -18.78 6.87 34.87
N SER A 88 -18.25 6.17 33.86
CA SER A 88 -18.21 6.64 32.47
C SER A 88 -19.57 6.54 31.74
N SER A 89 -20.62 7.11 32.35
CA SER A 89 -21.99 7.17 31.81
C SER A 89 -22.16 8.09 30.57
N LYS A 90 -21.08 8.34 29.82
CA LYS A 90 -20.99 9.19 28.64
C LYS A 90 -20.15 8.59 27.51
N ILE A 91 -19.76 7.31 27.59
CA ILE A 91 -19.03 6.64 26.51
C ILE A 91 -19.80 6.85 25.19
N PRO A 92 -19.11 7.24 24.09
CA PRO A 92 -19.70 7.31 22.76
C PRO A 92 -20.31 5.96 22.32
N ASP A 93 -20.94 5.92 21.14
CA ASP A 93 -21.27 4.64 20.51
C ASP A 93 -19.98 3.79 20.39
N VAL A 94 -20.02 2.55 20.88
CA VAL A 94 -18.84 1.65 20.97
C VAL A 94 -18.17 1.52 19.60
N SER A 95 -18.94 1.49 18.52
CA SER A 95 -18.43 1.43 17.14
C SER A 95 -17.54 2.62 16.75
N ILE A 96 -17.73 3.79 17.36
CA ILE A 96 -16.90 4.97 17.13
C ILE A 96 -15.57 4.82 17.89
N VAL A 97 -15.60 4.28 19.11
CA VAL A 97 -14.39 3.99 19.90
C VAL A 97 -13.56 2.89 19.22
N GLU A 98 -14.20 1.83 18.72
CA GLU A 98 -13.54 0.78 17.90
C GLU A 98 -12.77 1.38 16.73
N SER A 99 -13.42 2.18 15.88
CA SER A 99 -12.73 2.84 14.74
C SER A 99 -11.60 3.79 15.15
N SER A 100 -11.65 4.33 16.36
CA SER A 100 -10.60 5.19 16.92
C SER A 100 -9.42 4.36 17.47
N ALA A 101 -9.70 3.18 18.05
CA ALA A 101 -8.71 2.19 18.48
C ALA A 101 -7.95 1.58 17.28
N GLU A 102 -8.64 1.26 16.18
CA GLU A 102 -7.99 0.80 14.93
C GLU A 102 -7.02 1.86 14.38
N LEU A 103 -7.46 3.13 14.32
CA LEU A 103 -6.63 4.27 13.88
C LEU A 103 -5.43 4.49 14.82
N LEU A 104 -5.64 4.40 16.13
CA LEU A 104 -4.59 4.49 17.13
C LEU A 104 -3.53 3.41 16.92
N TYR A 105 -3.95 2.14 16.93
CA TYR A 105 -3.05 1.00 16.77
C TYR A 105 -2.28 1.06 15.45
N GLY A 106 -2.93 1.45 14.36
CA GLY A 106 -2.28 1.63 13.07
C GLY A 106 -1.16 2.69 13.08
N LEU A 107 -1.40 3.85 13.70
CA LEU A 107 -0.41 4.92 13.84
C LEU A 107 0.73 4.59 14.83
N VAL A 108 0.43 3.78 15.86
CA VAL A 108 1.44 3.23 16.77
C VAL A 108 2.30 2.20 16.06
N HIS A 109 1.69 1.29 15.30
CA HIS A 109 2.37 0.27 14.50
C HIS A 109 3.34 0.90 13.49
N GLN A 110 2.96 1.99 12.80
CA GLN A 110 3.83 2.76 11.91
C GLN A 110 5.14 3.20 12.59
N ARG A 111 5.09 3.56 13.87
CA ARG A 111 6.27 3.93 14.68
C ARG A 111 7.02 2.69 15.18
N PHE A 112 6.29 1.70 15.68
CA PHE A 112 6.84 0.48 16.26
C PHE A 112 7.72 -0.30 15.26
N ILE A 113 7.29 -0.44 14.00
CA ILE A 113 8.06 -1.18 12.98
C ILE A 113 9.36 -0.48 12.51
N LEU A 114 9.63 0.75 12.99
CA LEU A 114 10.92 1.43 12.81
C LEU A 114 11.88 1.17 14.00
N THR A 115 11.40 0.62 15.11
CA THR A 115 12.22 0.20 16.25
C THR A 115 12.97 -1.09 15.94
N LYS A 116 14.04 -1.38 16.71
CA LYS A 116 14.77 -2.65 16.57
C LYS A 116 13.86 -3.88 16.81
N THR A 117 12.96 -3.79 17.78
CA THR A 117 12.03 -4.89 18.12
C THR A 117 11.03 -5.12 16.99
N GLY A 118 10.33 -4.07 16.54
CA GLY A 118 9.38 -4.17 15.43
C GLY A 118 10.02 -4.58 14.11
N LEU A 119 11.25 -4.11 13.82
CA LEU A 119 12.02 -4.59 12.68
C LEU A 119 12.29 -6.11 12.76
N SER A 120 12.59 -6.66 13.94
CA SER A 120 12.79 -8.11 14.14
C SER A 120 11.51 -8.89 13.84
N CYS A 121 10.37 -8.48 14.41
CA CYS A 121 9.07 -9.11 14.16
C CYS A 121 8.69 -9.09 12.66
N MET A 122 9.03 -8.00 11.96
CA MET A 122 8.78 -7.87 10.52
C MET A 122 9.74 -8.71 9.66
N VAL A 123 10.98 -8.98 10.11
CA VAL A 123 11.89 -9.92 9.43
C VAL A 123 11.31 -11.33 9.46
N GLU A 124 10.85 -11.80 10.62
CA GLU A 124 10.27 -13.15 10.77
C GLU A 124 9.07 -13.35 9.82
N LYS A 125 8.19 -12.34 9.71
CA LYS A 125 7.07 -12.33 8.76
C LYS A 125 7.52 -12.23 7.29
N TYR A 126 8.63 -11.54 7.00
CA TYR A 126 9.20 -11.42 5.66
C TYR A 126 9.79 -12.76 5.18
N GLU A 127 10.57 -13.43 6.02
CA GLU A 127 11.18 -14.74 5.73
C GLU A 127 10.13 -15.84 5.60
N ALA A 128 9.07 -15.79 6.42
CA ALA A 128 7.90 -16.66 6.29
C ALA A 128 7.05 -16.36 5.03
N GLY A 129 7.28 -15.24 4.34
CA GLY A 129 6.56 -14.85 3.12
C GLY A 129 5.14 -14.37 3.35
N HIS A 130 4.78 -13.95 4.58
CA HIS A 130 3.41 -13.54 4.94
C HIS A 130 2.90 -12.34 4.14
N PHE A 131 3.79 -11.47 3.68
CA PHE A 131 3.47 -10.31 2.83
C PHE A 131 3.24 -10.66 1.35
N GLY A 132 3.40 -11.94 0.97
CA GLY A 132 3.31 -12.41 -0.40
C GLY A 132 4.57 -12.14 -1.22
N ALA A 133 4.41 -12.08 -2.54
CA ALA A 133 5.50 -12.05 -3.51
C ALA A 133 5.26 -11.06 -4.65
N CYS A 134 6.36 -10.62 -5.28
CA CYS A 134 6.31 -9.64 -6.36
C CYS A 134 5.56 -10.19 -7.59
N PRO A 135 4.58 -9.44 -8.15
CA PRO A 135 3.80 -9.88 -9.30
C PRO A 135 4.59 -9.91 -10.63
N ARG A 136 5.80 -9.33 -10.68
CA ARG A 136 6.64 -9.37 -11.88
C ARG A 136 7.26 -10.76 -12.06
N VAL A 137 6.93 -11.41 -13.18
CA VAL A 137 7.45 -12.73 -13.59
C VAL A 137 8.97 -12.87 -13.40
N PHE A 138 9.77 -11.91 -13.87
CA PHE A 138 11.23 -11.95 -13.77
C PHE A 138 11.81 -11.57 -12.39
N CYS A 139 10.97 -11.20 -11.42
CA CYS A 139 11.37 -11.15 -10.01
C CYS A 139 11.24 -12.53 -9.34
N HIS A 140 10.85 -13.59 -10.06
CA HIS A 140 10.82 -14.98 -9.60
C HIS A 140 10.18 -15.16 -8.20
N ALA A 141 9.03 -14.52 -7.98
CA ALA A 141 8.31 -14.51 -6.70
C ALA A 141 9.14 -14.03 -5.49
N THR A 142 10.04 -13.06 -5.69
CA THR A 142 10.76 -12.37 -4.60
C THR A 142 9.77 -11.87 -3.53
N PRO A 143 9.97 -12.17 -2.23
CA PRO A 143 9.14 -11.67 -1.15
C PRO A 143 9.18 -10.13 -1.08
N VAL A 144 8.03 -9.54 -0.75
CA VAL A 144 7.80 -8.08 -0.71
C VAL A 144 7.58 -7.61 0.73
N LEU A 145 7.59 -6.29 0.95
CA LEU A 145 7.24 -5.68 2.25
C LEU A 145 6.05 -4.74 2.10
N PRO A 146 5.17 -4.63 3.11
CA PRO A 146 4.14 -3.61 3.15
C PRO A 146 4.76 -2.21 3.29
N CYS A 147 4.15 -1.21 2.67
CA CYS A 147 4.56 0.19 2.75
C CYS A 147 3.40 1.16 2.46
N GLY A 148 3.46 2.35 3.05
CA GLY A 148 2.63 3.49 2.70
C GLY A 148 3.21 4.31 1.55
N ARG A 149 2.33 5.03 0.83
CA ARG A 149 2.74 6.10 -0.12
C ARG A 149 2.65 7.50 0.48
N ALA A 150 2.05 7.62 1.65
CA ALA A 150 2.03 8.78 2.51
C ALA A 150 1.99 8.30 3.98
N ASP A 151 2.41 9.17 4.89
CA ASP A 151 2.42 8.90 6.35
C ASP A 151 1.17 9.46 7.06
N MET A 152 0.24 10.08 6.32
CA MET A 152 -1.03 10.59 6.83
C MET A 152 -2.17 9.63 6.43
N PRO A 153 -3.08 9.28 7.36
CA PRO A 153 -4.18 8.36 7.11
C PRO A 153 -5.19 8.94 6.10
N GLY A 154 -5.95 8.05 5.46
CA GLY A 154 -7.00 8.36 4.49
C GLY A 154 -6.52 8.72 3.08
N ILE A 155 -5.20 8.67 2.80
CA ILE A 155 -4.65 9.08 1.49
C ILE A 155 -4.58 7.92 0.49
N ASP A 156 -4.04 6.76 0.88
CA ASP A 156 -3.90 5.59 0.00
C ASP A 156 -3.79 4.31 0.84
N THR A 157 -4.30 3.19 0.31
CA THR A 157 -4.24 1.88 0.97
C THR A 157 -2.83 1.29 0.96
N VAL A 158 -2.57 0.31 1.83
CA VAL A 158 -1.27 -0.39 1.92
C VAL A 158 -0.81 -0.91 0.56
N LYS A 159 0.47 -0.67 0.25
CA LYS A 159 1.15 -1.15 -0.94
C LYS A 159 2.25 -2.15 -0.58
N LEU A 160 2.81 -2.81 -1.57
CA LEU A 160 3.87 -3.81 -1.45
C LEU A 160 5.11 -3.37 -2.23
N TYR A 161 6.19 -3.04 -1.53
CA TYR A 161 7.49 -2.73 -2.12
C TYR A 161 8.28 -4.02 -2.41
N CYS A 162 8.88 -4.11 -3.60
CA CYS A 162 9.74 -5.23 -3.97
C CYS A 162 11.24 -4.84 -3.99
N PRO A 163 12.10 -5.46 -3.16
CA PRO A 163 13.54 -5.17 -3.15
C PRO A 163 14.25 -5.54 -4.45
N ASN A 164 13.75 -6.53 -5.22
CA ASN A 164 14.40 -6.92 -6.47
C ASN A 164 14.17 -5.95 -7.63
N CYS A 165 13.05 -5.22 -7.65
CA CYS A 165 12.79 -4.25 -8.73
C CYS A 165 12.68 -2.79 -8.30
N GLY A 166 12.70 -2.48 -7.01
CA GLY A 166 12.64 -1.10 -6.51
C GLY A 166 11.32 -0.40 -6.83
N ASP A 167 10.23 -1.15 -6.89
CA ASP A 167 8.93 -0.71 -7.43
C ASP A 167 7.80 -1.19 -6.50
N ILE A 168 6.66 -0.48 -6.54
CA ILE A 168 5.57 -0.55 -5.55
C ILE A 168 4.30 -1.08 -6.21
N TYR A 169 3.68 -2.08 -5.60
CA TYR A 169 2.51 -2.79 -6.13
C TYR A 169 1.31 -2.70 -5.19
N THR A 170 0.09 -2.70 -5.73
CA THR A 170 -1.13 -2.94 -4.94
C THR A 170 -1.21 -4.43 -4.57
N PRO A 171 -1.58 -4.79 -3.33
CA PRO A 171 -1.85 -6.18 -2.96
C PRO A 171 -2.87 -6.83 -3.91
N PRO A 172 -2.66 -8.08 -4.36
CA PRO A 172 -3.53 -8.72 -5.35
C PRO A 172 -4.87 -9.19 -4.76
N SER A 173 -4.97 -9.37 -3.43
CA SER A 173 -6.20 -9.76 -2.76
C SER A 173 -6.94 -8.53 -2.25
N SER A 174 -8.25 -8.45 -2.54
CA SER A 174 -9.10 -7.34 -2.09
C SER A 174 -9.28 -7.26 -0.57
N LYS A 175 -8.97 -8.31 0.21
CA LYS A 175 -9.04 -8.24 1.68
C LYS A 175 -8.15 -7.14 2.29
N TYR A 176 -7.11 -6.73 1.58
CA TYR A 176 -6.20 -5.66 2.00
C TYR A 176 -6.69 -4.25 1.60
N SER A 177 -7.82 -4.10 0.90
CA SER A 177 -8.28 -2.78 0.42
C SER A 177 -8.84 -1.87 1.52
N GLY A 178 -9.12 -2.42 2.71
CA GLY A 178 -9.51 -1.63 3.89
C GLY A 178 -8.32 -1.15 4.73
N VAL A 179 -7.12 -1.67 4.50
CA VAL A 179 -5.93 -1.37 5.32
C VAL A 179 -5.24 -0.11 4.80
N ASP A 180 -5.10 0.90 5.66
CA ASP A 180 -4.42 2.15 5.35
C ASP A 180 -2.91 1.94 5.15
N GLY A 181 -2.32 2.62 4.16
CA GLY A 181 -0.88 2.60 3.95
C GLY A 181 -0.11 3.38 5.00
N ALA A 182 -0.71 4.40 5.63
CA ALA A 182 -0.09 5.19 6.69
C ALA A 182 0.37 4.32 7.86
N PHE A 183 -0.33 3.23 8.17
CA PHE A 183 -0.01 2.31 9.28
C PHE A 183 1.31 1.53 9.10
N PHE A 184 1.89 1.56 7.89
CA PHE A 184 3.23 1.07 7.59
C PHE A 184 4.21 2.21 7.27
N GLY A 185 3.68 3.37 6.84
CA GLY A 185 4.44 4.56 6.52
C GLY A 185 5.34 4.43 5.29
N THR A 186 5.94 5.55 4.90
CA THR A 186 6.85 5.64 3.75
C THR A 186 8.27 5.17 4.06
N THR A 187 8.65 5.21 5.34
CA THR A 187 10.04 5.03 5.80
C THR A 187 10.41 3.56 6.10
N PHE A 188 9.43 2.71 6.43
CA PHE A 188 9.68 1.34 6.91
C PHE A 188 10.47 0.48 5.91
N ALA A 189 10.00 0.33 4.67
CA ALA A 189 10.66 -0.55 3.69
C ALA A 189 12.11 -0.10 3.36
N PRO A 190 12.40 1.20 3.13
CA PRO A 190 13.78 1.68 3.02
C PRO A 190 14.65 1.40 4.26
N LEU A 191 14.15 1.68 5.47
CA LEU A 191 14.89 1.47 6.72
C LEU A 191 15.17 -0.03 6.96
N PHE A 192 14.20 -0.89 6.66
CA PHE A 192 14.35 -2.33 6.76
C PHE A 192 15.52 -2.84 5.90
N PHE A 193 15.57 -2.47 4.61
CA PHE A 193 16.64 -2.92 3.70
C PHE A 193 17.99 -2.22 3.93
N GLN A 194 18.01 -1.06 4.61
CA GLN A 194 19.24 -0.48 5.14
C GLN A 194 19.75 -1.23 6.39
N THR A 195 18.84 -1.78 7.20
CA THR A 195 19.18 -2.54 8.42
C THR A 195 19.57 -3.98 8.10
N TYR A 196 18.97 -4.57 7.05
CA TYR A 196 19.19 -5.95 6.59
C TYR A 196 19.63 -5.99 5.10
N PRO A 197 20.87 -5.55 4.76
CA PRO A 197 21.35 -5.51 3.37
C PRO A 197 21.38 -6.90 2.69
N GLU A 198 21.48 -7.98 3.46
CA GLU A 198 21.43 -9.38 2.99
C GLU A 198 20.07 -9.78 2.39
N LEU A 199 18.99 -9.11 2.79
CA LEU A 199 17.66 -9.33 2.23
C LEU A 199 17.42 -8.47 0.97
N HIS A 200 18.20 -7.39 0.79
CA HIS A 200 18.08 -6.44 -0.31
C HIS A 200 18.87 -6.87 -1.56
N ALA A 201 18.28 -6.70 -2.75
CA ALA A 201 18.95 -6.99 -4.01
C ALA A 201 19.97 -5.91 -4.39
N ALA A 202 21.16 -6.33 -4.80
CA ALA A 202 22.20 -5.44 -5.32
C ALA A 202 21.72 -4.58 -6.50
N PRO A 203 22.20 -3.33 -6.65
CA PRO A 203 21.72 -2.45 -7.73
C PRO A 203 22.18 -2.86 -9.14
N PHE A 204 23.15 -3.77 -9.23
CA PHE A 204 23.74 -4.30 -10.47
C PHE A 204 23.52 -5.81 -10.59
N PHE A 205 23.59 -6.33 -11.82
CA PHE A 205 23.56 -7.76 -12.08
C PHE A 205 24.94 -8.38 -11.81
N ALA A 206 24.99 -9.46 -11.04
CA ALA A 206 26.20 -10.24 -10.90
C ALA A 206 26.31 -11.23 -12.07
N THR A 207 26.99 -10.83 -13.16
CA THR A 207 27.52 -11.84 -14.06
C THR A 207 28.55 -12.66 -13.29
N ASN A 208 28.23 -13.93 -12.97
CA ASN A 208 29.28 -14.88 -12.61
C ASN A 208 30.33 -14.83 -13.73
N PRO A 209 31.63 -14.69 -13.43
CA PRO A 209 32.65 -14.63 -14.47
C PRO A 209 32.51 -15.88 -15.36
N PRO A 210 32.54 -15.75 -16.69
CA PRO A 210 32.26 -16.86 -17.58
C PRO A 210 33.27 -17.97 -17.33
N SER A 211 32.81 -19.05 -16.70
CA SER A 211 33.61 -20.26 -16.52
C SER A 211 33.94 -20.81 -17.90
N THR A 212 35.19 -20.59 -18.33
CA THR A 212 35.78 -21.11 -19.57
C THR A 212 36.06 -22.62 -19.50
N ALA A 213 35.39 -23.32 -18.58
CA ALA A 213 35.48 -24.76 -18.40
C ALA A 213 34.41 -25.46 -19.27
N PRO A 214 34.78 -26.50 -20.06
CA PRO A 214 33.81 -27.25 -20.85
C PRO A 214 32.84 -28.01 -19.92
N ALA A 215 31.57 -28.03 -20.30
CA ALA A 215 30.51 -28.67 -19.54
C ALA A 215 30.67 -30.20 -19.54
N HIS A 216 31.41 -30.73 -18.57
CA HIS A 216 31.40 -32.14 -18.21
C HIS A 216 30.51 -32.39 -16.99
N SER A 217 29.66 -33.39 -17.12
CA SER A 217 28.64 -33.76 -16.14
C SER A 217 29.24 -34.45 -14.91
N SER A 218 29.30 -33.74 -13.78
CA SER A 218 29.47 -34.34 -12.45
C SER A 218 29.07 -33.35 -11.35
N SER A 219 28.16 -33.80 -10.48
CA SER A 219 27.92 -33.33 -9.09
C SER A 219 28.39 -31.92 -8.73
N MET A 220 27.44 -30.99 -8.55
CA MET A 220 27.69 -29.68 -7.94
C MET A 220 28.42 -29.82 -6.59
N PRO A 221 29.63 -29.26 -6.42
CA PRO A 221 30.18 -29.05 -5.09
C PRO A 221 29.41 -27.92 -4.41
N VAL A 222 29.05 -28.11 -3.13
CA VAL A 222 28.48 -27.04 -2.30
C VAL A 222 29.57 -26.00 -2.05
N GLY A 223 29.48 -24.85 -2.70
CA GLY A 223 30.48 -23.77 -2.59
C GLY A 223 30.90 -23.14 -3.91
N GLY A 224 29.96 -22.73 -4.76
CA GLY A 224 30.26 -21.78 -5.84
C GLY A 224 30.67 -20.41 -5.28
N PRO A 225 31.30 -19.52 -6.08
CA PRO A 225 31.67 -18.19 -5.61
C PRO A 225 30.43 -17.44 -5.13
N THR A 226 30.38 -17.13 -3.83
CA THR A 226 29.34 -16.31 -3.25
C THR A 226 29.43 -14.91 -3.83
N PHE A 227 28.33 -14.43 -4.40
CA PHE A 227 28.21 -13.02 -4.74
C PHE A 227 28.40 -12.18 -3.47
N THR A 228 29.30 -11.21 -3.53
CA THR A 228 29.56 -10.22 -2.47
C THR A 228 29.58 -8.85 -3.12
N ASN A 229 28.68 -7.96 -2.72
CA ASN A 229 28.67 -6.59 -3.22
C ASN A 229 29.85 -5.82 -2.55
N PRO A 230 30.72 -5.14 -3.32
CA PRO A 230 31.86 -4.40 -2.75
C PRO A 230 31.48 -3.29 -1.77
N ASP A 231 30.27 -2.72 -1.86
CA ASP A 231 29.73 -1.84 -0.82
C ASP A 231 29.01 -2.65 0.27
N PRO A 232 29.48 -2.63 1.54
CA PRO A 232 28.84 -3.34 2.64
C PRO A 232 27.41 -2.88 2.97
N HIS A 233 27.05 -1.64 2.62
CA HIS A 233 25.73 -1.06 2.92
C HIS A 233 24.74 -1.23 1.75
N GLY A 234 25.24 -1.58 0.56
CA GLY A 234 24.44 -1.96 -0.58
C GLY A 234 23.83 -3.33 -0.42
N GLY A 235 22.76 -3.61 -1.17
CA GLY A 235 22.12 -4.93 -1.16
C GLY A 235 23.10 -6.04 -1.51
N GLN A 236 23.15 -7.09 -0.68
CA GLN A 236 24.08 -8.22 -0.82
C GLN A 236 23.45 -9.43 -1.53
N LYS A 237 22.15 -9.38 -1.83
CA LYS A 237 21.46 -10.44 -2.58
C LYS A 237 21.66 -10.25 -4.09
N PRO A 238 21.94 -11.29 -4.89
CA PRO A 238 22.06 -11.15 -6.34
C PRO A 238 20.79 -10.59 -6.99
N ALA A 239 20.94 -9.60 -7.87
CA ALA A 239 19.83 -9.04 -8.63
C ALA A 239 19.28 -10.02 -9.68
N LEU A 240 17.95 -10.14 -9.77
CA LEU A 240 17.27 -10.80 -10.89
C LEU A 240 17.04 -9.77 -12.01
N GLY A 241 18.00 -9.67 -12.94
CA GLY A 241 18.08 -8.61 -13.96
C GLY A 241 17.33 -8.86 -15.27
N ARG A 242 16.55 -9.93 -15.43
CA ARG A 242 15.89 -10.22 -16.71
C ARG A 242 14.75 -9.24 -17.00
N VAL A 243 14.86 -8.51 -18.11
CA VAL A 243 13.80 -7.63 -18.62
C VAL A 243 12.98 -8.36 -19.69
N TYR A 244 11.66 -8.13 -19.73
CA TYR A 244 10.79 -8.71 -20.75
C TYR A 244 11.14 -8.16 -22.14
N VAL A 245 11.35 -9.07 -23.10
CA VAL A 245 11.61 -8.73 -24.51
C VAL A 245 10.40 -9.16 -25.34
N PRO A 246 9.56 -8.24 -25.85
CA PRO A 246 8.42 -8.58 -26.66
C PRO A 246 8.86 -9.22 -27.99
N ARG A 247 8.15 -10.29 -28.39
CA ARG A 247 8.39 -10.99 -29.65
C ARG A 247 7.08 -11.28 -30.38
N ILE A 248 7.11 -11.18 -31.70
CA ILE A 248 6.00 -11.51 -32.61
C ILE A 248 6.57 -12.47 -33.65
N TYR A 249 5.93 -13.65 -33.81
CA TYR A 249 6.45 -14.76 -34.64
C TYR A 249 7.93 -15.12 -34.38
N GLY A 250 8.38 -14.98 -33.12
CA GLY A 250 9.77 -15.24 -32.70
C GLY A 250 10.73 -14.05 -32.87
N PHE A 251 10.43 -13.09 -33.75
CA PHE A 251 11.24 -11.90 -33.96
C PHE A 251 11.05 -10.89 -32.83
N LYS A 252 12.13 -10.21 -32.40
CA LYS A 252 12.03 -9.10 -31.43
C LYS A 252 11.25 -7.94 -32.07
N VAL A 253 10.36 -7.30 -31.31
CA VAL A 253 9.72 -6.06 -31.77
C VAL A 253 10.76 -4.93 -31.75
N SER A 254 10.89 -4.20 -32.86
CA SER A 254 11.82 -3.07 -32.98
C SER A 254 11.50 -1.97 -31.97
N GLU A 255 12.52 -1.35 -31.38
CA GLU A 255 12.34 -0.23 -30.45
C GLU A 255 11.73 1.00 -31.14
N ARG A 256 11.99 1.18 -32.44
CA ARG A 256 11.38 2.23 -33.28
C ARG A 256 9.88 2.00 -33.56
N ALA A 257 9.38 0.77 -33.41
CA ALA A 257 7.96 0.47 -33.65
C ALA A 257 7.06 1.13 -32.60
N ARG A 258 5.82 1.48 -32.95
CA ARG A 258 4.84 2.11 -32.01
C ARG A 258 4.53 1.20 -30.81
N SER A 259 4.47 -0.10 -31.04
CA SER A 259 4.31 -1.17 -30.02
C SER A 259 5.64 -1.75 -29.52
N GLY A 260 6.77 -1.10 -29.81
CA GLY A 260 8.09 -1.49 -29.32
C GLY A 260 8.21 -1.35 -27.80
N PRO A 261 9.22 -1.97 -27.17
CA PRO A 261 9.46 -1.81 -25.73
C PRO A 261 9.67 -0.33 -25.39
N ARG A 262 8.91 0.18 -24.42
CA ARG A 262 9.01 1.56 -23.90
C ARG A 262 9.51 1.52 -22.46
N MET A 263 10.25 2.55 -22.06
CA MET A 263 10.80 2.69 -20.70
C MET A 263 11.58 1.45 -20.23
N LYS A 264 12.35 0.83 -21.14
CA LYS A 264 13.21 -0.33 -20.84
C LYS A 264 14.26 0.04 -19.78
N TRP A 265 14.88 1.21 -19.94
CA TRP A 265 15.84 1.83 -19.01
C TRP A 265 15.41 1.85 -17.55
N MET A 266 14.11 2.06 -17.26
CA MET A 266 13.57 2.08 -15.89
C MET A 266 13.67 0.70 -15.19
N ARG A 267 13.97 -0.36 -15.93
CA ARG A 267 14.07 -1.75 -15.45
C ARG A 267 15.41 -2.39 -15.79
N GLU A 268 16.33 -1.63 -16.40
CA GLU A 268 17.70 -2.05 -16.63
C GLU A 268 18.51 -1.90 -15.35
N ARG A 269 19.51 -2.77 -15.19
CA ARG A 269 20.52 -2.70 -14.13
C ARG A 269 21.88 -2.84 -14.81
N PRO A 270 22.92 -2.13 -14.34
CA PRO A 270 24.29 -2.32 -14.84
C PRO A 270 24.73 -3.78 -14.71
N GLU A 271 25.59 -4.27 -15.60
CA GLU A 271 26.09 -5.66 -15.60
C GLU A 271 27.26 -5.87 -14.63
N ARG A 272 27.79 -4.79 -14.04
CA ARG A 272 28.91 -4.80 -13.10
C ARG A 272 28.84 -3.68 -12.07
N TRP A 273 29.68 -3.80 -11.04
CA TRP A 273 29.85 -2.78 -10.00
C TRP A 273 30.54 -1.51 -10.51
N ASP A 274 31.57 -1.63 -11.35
CA ASP A 274 32.31 -0.50 -11.93
C ASP A 274 31.45 0.38 -12.86
N GLU A 275 30.36 -0.17 -13.40
CA GLU A 275 29.37 0.59 -14.15
C GLU A 275 28.46 1.46 -13.25
N LEU A 276 28.42 1.21 -11.94
CA LEU A 276 27.62 2.00 -11.01
C LEU A 276 28.17 3.43 -10.83
N ASP A 277 29.48 3.62 -11.03
CA ASP A 277 30.10 4.96 -11.12
C ASP A 277 29.66 5.73 -12.36
N ASN A 278 29.09 5.06 -13.39
CA ASN A 278 28.58 5.70 -14.60
C ASN A 278 27.12 6.12 -14.49
N VAL A 279 26.41 5.79 -13.40
CA VAL A 279 25.03 6.27 -13.15
C VAL A 279 24.96 7.38 -12.10
N ASP A 280 23.97 8.26 -12.21
CA ASP A 280 23.60 9.26 -11.19
C ASP A 280 22.94 8.58 -9.98
N TRP A 281 22.73 9.35 -8.90
CA TRP A 281 22.07 8.87 -7.68
C TRP A 281 20.61 8.44 -7.88
N LYS A 282 20.03 8.65 -9.08
CA LYS A 282 18.70 8.19 -9.50
C LYS A 282 18.77 7.00 -10.47
N GLY A 283 19.95 6.41 -10.67
CA GLY A 283 20.16 5.26 -11.56
C GLY A 283 20.17 5.59 -13.06
N ARG A 284 20.42 6.85 -13.45
CA ARG A 284 20.50 7.26 -14.87
C ARG A 284 21.94 7.44 -15.32
N TRP A 285 22.30 6.86 -16.45
CA TRP A 285 23.63 6.96 -17.06
C TRP A 285 24.04 8.42 -17.31
N LYS A 286 25.22 8.79 -16.80
CA LYS A 286 25.79 10.16 -16.80
C LYS A 286 26.14 10.67 -18.20
N ASP A 287 26.41 9.75 -19.12
CA ASP A 287 26.78 10.02 -20.52
C ASP A 287 25.59 9.88 -21.49
N GLY A 288 24.41 9.48 -21.00
CA GLY A 288 23.26 9.17 -21.85
C GLY A 288 23.41 7.91 -22.71
N SER A 289 24.52 7.15 -22.55
CA SER A 289 24.73 5.91 -23.27
C SER A 289 23.84 4.83 -22.65
N THR A 290 22.79 4.44 -23.36
CA THR A 290 22.12 3.18 -23.05
C THR A 290 23.04 2.06 -23.51
N THR A 291 23.53 1.23 -22.59
CA THR A 291 24.43 0.10 -22.88
C THR A 291 23.74 -0.89 -23.83
N GLY A 292 23.92 -0.68 -25.13
CA GLY A 292 23.14 -1.35 -26.18
C GLY A 292 23.36 -0.75 -27.58
N ASP A 293 23.68 0.55 -27.69
CA ASP A 293 23.97 1.19 -28.98
C ASP A 293 25.49 1.32 -29.23
N LYS A 294 26.10 0.21 -29.65
CA LYS A 294 27.43 0.18 -30.29
C LYS A 294 27.39 -0.85 -31.42
N GLY A 295 26.85 -0.44 -32.57
CA GLY A 295 26.54 -1.41 -33.63
C GLY A 295 26.08 -0.87 -34.98
N MET A 296 26.47 0.34 -35.40
CA MET A 296 26.75 0.64 -36.82
C MET A 296 27.45 2.00 -36.95
N GLU A 297 28.75 1.97 -37.26
CA GLU A 297 29.42 3.08 -37.93
C GLU A 297 29.15 2.88 -39.42
N ASP A 298 28.05 3.46 -39.93
CA ASP A 298 27.83 3.55 -41.38
C ASP A 298 28.38 4.92 -41.85
N GLU A 299 29.46 4.85 -42.62
CA GLU A 299 29.94 5.94 -43.45
C GLU A 299 28.90 6.23 -44.54
N ASP A 300 28.36 7.45 -44.61
CA ASP A 300 27.78 8.00 -45.84
C ASP A 300 27.82 9.54 -45.78
N GLU A 301 28.64 10.14 -46.65
CA GLU A 301 28.69 11.58 -46.87
C GLU A 301 27.58 12.04 -47.83
N ASP A 302 27.20 13.31 -47.73
CA ASP A 302 26.44 14.10 -48.72
C ASP A 302 25.05 13.62 -49.19
N MET A 303 24.00 14.23 -48.61
CA MET A 303 23.07 15.00 -49.47
C MET A 303 22.34 16.17 -48.77
N GLN A 304 22.77 17.37 -49.16
CA GLN A 304 21.99 18.59 -49.50
C GLN A 304 20.89 19.15 -48.57
N GLN A 305 20.92 20.48 -48.43
CA GLN A 305 20.07 21.30 -47.55
C GLN A 305 18.58 21.25 -47.95
N GLY A 306 17.70 21.06 -46.96
CA GLY A 306 16.24 21.16 -47.08
C GLY A 306 15.62 21.72 -45.80
N GLU A 307 14.58 22.55 -45.94
CA GLU A 307 14.11 23.47 -44.89
C GLU A 307 13.36 22.81 -43.72
N VAL A 308 13.61 23.29 -42.50
CA VAL A 308 12.90 22.85 -41.28
C VAL A 308 11.53 23.54 -41.20
N LYS A 309 10.45 22.84 -41.58
CA LYS A 309 9.08 23.19 -41.15
C LYS A 309 8.71 22.44 -39.88
N ARG A 310 8.38 23.18 -38.82
CA ARG A 310 7.72 22.62 -37.63
C ARG A 310 6.32 22.16 -38.03
N GLY A 311 6.06 20.86 -37.97
CA GLY A 311 4.69 20.33 -38.08
C GLY A 311 3.88 20.74 -36.86
N ALA A 312 2.82 21.52 -37.07
CA ALA A 312 1.81 21.76 -36.04
C ALA A 312 1.00 20.49 -35.79
N LEU A 313 0.55 20.32 -34.54
CA LEU A 313 -0.45 19.32 -34.19
C LEU A 313 -1.84 19.90 -34.50
N PHE A 314 -2.72 19.04 -35.02
CA PHE A 314 -4.13 19.30 -35.33
C PHE A 314 -4.37 20.23 -36.53
N ASP A 315 -4.81 19.64 -37.64
CA ASP A 315 -5.94 20.16 -38.42
C ASP A 315 -6.69 18.96 -39.02
N ASP A 316 -8.01 19.10 -39.14
CA ASP A 316 -8.94 18.08 -39.66
C ASP A 316 -9.04 18.18 -41.20
N GLU A 317 -9.31 17.06 -41.90
CA GLU A 317 -10.04 16.98 -43.18
C GLU A 317 -9.94 15.55 -43.77
N ASP A 318 -11.06 14.82 -43.74
CA ASP A 318 -11.37 13.71 -44.67
C ASP A 318 -12.91 13.73 -44.82
N GLU A 319 -13.41 14.34 -45.89
CA GLU A 319 -14.84 14.41 -46.23
C GLU A 319 -15.28 13.22 -47.11
N ALA A 320 -16.53 12.79 -46.87
CA ALA A 320 -17.49 12.20 -47.83
C ALA A 320 -17.10 11.01 -48.73
N GLU A 321 -17.84 9.91 -48.55
CA GLU A 321 -18.49 9.20 -49.67
C GLU A 321 -19.99 9.05 -49.39
N GLU A 322 -20.75 8.76 -50.45
CA GLU A 322 -22.13 9.23 -50.69
C GLU A 322 -23.26 8.41 -50.03
N ASP A 323 -24.42 9.05 -49.86
CA ASP A 323 -25.68 8.45 -49.38
C ASP A 323 -26.35 7.58 -50.47
N GLU A 324 -27.01 6.48 -50.07
CA GLU A 324 -28.16 5.90 -50.79
C GLU A 324 -29.40 5.94 -49.89
N GLU A 325 -30.53 6.31 -50.49
CA GLU A 325 -31.80 6.67 -49.82
C GLU A 325 -32.61 5.43 -49.40
N GLU A 326 -33.37 5.54 -48.30
CA GLU A 326 -34.72 4.94 -48.21
C GLU A 326 -35.58 5.70 -47.17
N GLU A 327 -36.78 6.11 -47.58
CA GLU A 327 -37.75 6.89 -46.78
C GLU A 327 -38.60 5.99 -45.89
N GLU A 328 -39.14 6.51 -44.76
CA GLU A 328 -40.58 6.37 -44.42
C GLU A 328 -41.01 7.30 -43.25
N GLU A 329 -41.80 8.30 -43.63
CA GLU A 329 -42.91 9.04 -42.97
C GLU A 329 -42.91 9.45 -41.47
N GLU A 330 -43.40 10.68 -41.24
CA GLU A 330 -43.70 11.33 -39.95
C GLU A 330 -45.05 10.89 -39.33
N GLU A 331 -45.27 11.15 -38.03
CA GLU A 331 -46.52 11.79 -37.57
C GLU A 331 -46.30 12.73 -36.35
N ASP A 332 -46.62 14.01 -36.55
CA ASP A 332 -47.13 15.06 -35.65
C ASP A 332 -46.65 15.22 -34.17
N ALA A 333 -45.88 16.30 -33.93
CA ALA A 333 -46.31 17.60 -33.34
C ALA A 333 -47.26 17.68 -32.10
N PRO A 334 -47.34 18.84 -31.38
CA PRO A 334 -46.32 19.88 -31.13
C PRO A 334 -46.24 20.36 -29.65
N THR A 335 -45.22 21.17 -29.38
CA THR A 335 -45.13 22.09 -28.23
C THR A 335 -46.26 23.12 -28.17
N GLN A 336 -46.63 23.60 -26.96
CA GLN A 336 -46.89 25.04 -26.78
C GLN A 336 -46.80 25.53 -25.33
N ALA A 337 -46.53 26.84 -25.19
CA ALA A 337 -46.35 27.58 -23.95
C ALA A 337 -47.23 28.86 -23.92
N ALA A 338 -47.14 29.63 -22.84
CA ALA A 338 -47.81 30.93 -22.60
C ALA A 338 -49.35 30.83 -22.32
N ALA A 339 -50.05 31.84 -21.77
CA ALA A 339 -49.68 33.22 -21.42
C ALA A 339 -50.59 33.74 -20.25
N THR A 340 -50.07 34.40 -19.20
CA THR A 340 -50.09 35.88 -18.93
C THR A 340 -51.38 36.50 -18.35
N THR A 341 -51.26 37.77 -17.89
CA THR A 341 -52.32 38.80 -17.66
C THR A 341 -52.81 38.91 -16.19
N THR A 342 -52.32 39.82 -15.31
CA THR A 342 -52.39 41.31 -15.23
C THR A 342 -53.79 41.88 -14.88
N MET A 343 -54.02 42.99 -14.15
CA MET A 343 -53.20 44.12 -13.66
C MET A 343 -53.76 44.73 -12.34
N ALA A 344 -53.07 45.71 -11.74
CA ALA A 344 -53.35 46.29 -10.42
C ALA A 344 -53.86 47.76 -10.43
N GLY A 345 -54.32 48.24 -9.26
CA GLY A 345 -54.61 49.65 -8.92
C GLY A 345 -55.31 49.71 -7.55
N SER A 346 -55.00 50.58 -6.58
CA SER A 346 -54.32 51.89 -6.61
C SER A 346 -53.35 51.99 -5.41
N ALA A 347 -52.07 52.34 -5.61
CA ALA A 347 -51.52 53.70 -5.74
C ALA A 347 -51.17 54.36 -4.39
N ASN A 348 -49.87 54.48 -4.13
CA ASN A 348 -49.24 55.75 -3.77
C ASN A 348 -47.77 55.72 -4.26
N GLU A 349 -47.23 56.87 -4.67
CA GLU A 349 -45.88 56.99 -5.28
C GLU A 349 -44.76 56.24 -4.51
N SER A 350 -43.79 55.56 -5.13
CA SER A 350 -43.44 55.50 -6.57
C SER A 350 -42.65 54.21 -6.94
N ARG A 351 -43.00 53.60 -8.09
CA ARG A 351 -42.20 52.64 -8.89
C ARG A 351 -41.90 51.21 -8.32
N GLY A 352 -42.95 50.38 -8.13
CA GLY A 352 -42.97 48.94 -8.53
C GLY A 352 -42.77 47.79 -7.50
N GLY A 353 -43.68 46.79 -7.47
CA GLY A 353 -43.65 45.53 -6.68
C GLY A 353 -44.81 44.56 -7.06
N GLY A 354 -45.03 43.36 -6.47
CA GLY A 354 -44.27 42.65 -5.43
C GLY A 354 -44.94 41.37 -4.83
N ALA A 355 -44.65 40.17 -5.38
CA ALA A 355 -44.80 38.81 -4.79
C ALA A 355 -46.20 38.18 -4.49
N VAL A 356 -46.16 36.90 -4.05
CA VAL A 356 -47.15 35.95 -3.41
C VAL A 356 -48.09 35.08 -4.28
N HIS A 357 -48.69 33.93 -3.87
CA HIS A 357 -48.41 32.71 -3.02
C HIS A 357 -49.78 32.06 -2.64
N ALA A 358 -50.02 30.75 -2.88
CA ALA A 358 -51.02 29.88 -2.17
C ALA A 358 -50.97 28.41 -2.74
N VAL A 359 -50.65 27.33 -2.00
CA VAL A 359 -51.47 26.57 -1.00
C VAL A 359 -52.57 25.72 -1.71
N LYS A 360 -52.68 24.37 -1.63
CA LYS A 360 -52.80 23.47 -0.45
C LYS A 360 -52.76 21.94 -0.85
N THR A 361 -52.24 21.04 0.02
CA THR A 361 -52.73 19.64 0.38
C THR A 361 -53.17 18.60 -0.70
N SER A 362 -53.04 17.25 -0.58
CA SER A 362 -52.44 16.33 0.43
C SER A 362 -52.68 14.82 0.12
N VAL A 363 -51.82 13.92 0.66
CA VAL A 363 -51.95 12.45 0.99
C VAL A 363 -52.31 11.38 -0.07
N GLY A 364 -51.64 10.21 0.03
CA GLY A 364 -52.13 8.87 -0.37
C GLY A 364 -51.36 8.24 -1.56
N ALA A 365 -50.47 7.23 -1.49
CA ALA A 365 -50.19 6.07 -0.64
C ALA A 365 -50.59 4.70 -1.28
N GLY A 366 -49.58 3.83 -1.48
CA GLY A 366 -49.69 2.38 -1.79
C GLY A 366 -49.57 1.98 -3.28
N LEU A 367 -49.10 0.78 -3.65
CA LEU A 367 -48.42 -0.33 -2.92
C LEU A 367 -47.96 -1.42 -3.95
N SER A 368 -46.93 -2.23 -3.65
CA SER A 368 -46.44 -3.43 -4.41
C SER A 368 -45.90 -3.20 -5.85
N GLY A 369 -45.02 -4.02 -6.46
CA GLY A 369 -44.26 -5.21 -6.05
C GLY A 369 -43.33 -5.66 -7.22
N PRO A 370 -42.33 -6.56 -7.04
CA PRO A 370 -41.26 -6.79 -8.02
C PRO A 370 -41.51 -7.95 -9.00
N PRO A 371 -40.86 -7.97 -10.18
CA PRO A 371 -40.70 -9.18 -11.00
C PRO A 371 -39.33 -9.86 -10.81
N GLY A 372 -39.35 -11.19 -10.69
CA GLY A 372 -38.15 -12.05 -10.61
C GLY A 372 -37.61 -12.50 -11.98
N PRO A 373 -36.65 -13.44 -12.01
CA PRO A 373 -35.79 -13.69 -13.16
C PRO A 373 -36.37 -14.65 -14.21
N THR A 374 -35.99 -14.45 -15.47
CA THR A 374 -36.20 -15.40 -16.57
C THR A 374 -34.87 -16.07 -16.96
N GLY A 375 -34.83 -17.40 -16.85
CA GLY A 375 -33.76 -18.22 -17.42
C GLY A 375 -34.15 -18.86 -18.76
N ARG A 376 -33.20 -19.61 -19.33
CA ARG A 376 -33.11 -20.24 -20.68
C ARG A 376 -32.09 -19.48 -21.56
N ARG A 377 -31.21 -20.15 -22.30
CA ARG A 377 -31.14 -21.59 -22.61
C ARG A 377 -29.71 -22.05 -22.85
#